data_AF-A0AAW2K325-F1
#
_entry.id   AF-A0AAW2K325-F1
#
_cell.length_a   1.000
_cell.length_b   1.000
_cell.length_c   1.000
_cell.angle_alpha   90.00
_cell.angle_beta   90.00
_cell.angle_gamma   90.00
#
_symmetry.space_group_name_H-M   'P 1'
#
loop_
_entity.id
_entity.type
_entity.pdbx_description
1 polymer ?
#
loop_
_entity_poly.entity_id
_entity_poly.type
_entity_poly.pdbx_seq_one_letter_code
_entity_poly.pdbx_strand_id
1 'polypeptide(L)'
;MQKERARNDERPITTWEEMRAIMRRRFVPSYYHRELHNHLQRLTQDSKSVDEYYKEMEIATIRTNIIEDNEATMAHFLHGLNQDITDVVEMHHYVELEEMVH
;
A
#
# COMPACT_ATOMS: atom_id res chain seq x y z
N MET A 1 27.83 -4.68 -10.44
CA MET A 1 27.19 -5.95 -10.07
C MET A 1 27.86 -7.18 -10.71
N GLN A 2 27.65 -7.57 -11.98
CA GLN A 2 28.29 -8.79 -12.54
C GLN A 2 29.83 -8.75 -12.48
N LYS A 3 30.43 -7.61 -12.83
CA LYS A 3 31.89 -7.38 -12.69
C LYS A 3 32.40 -7.36 -11.23
N GLU A 4 31.52 -7.12 -10.26
CA GLU A 4 31.86 -7.12 -8.82
C GLU A 4 31.77 -8.55 -8.28
N ARG A 5 30.71 -9.29 -8.65
CA ARG A 5 30.54 -10.72 -8.37
C ARG A 5 31.68 -11.56 -8.94
N ALA A 6 32.06 -11.32 -10.21
CA ALA A 6 33.19 -11.99 -10.84
C ALA A 6 34.54 -11.71 -10.16
N ARG A 7 34.69 -10.55 -9.50
CA ARG A 7 35.88 -10.24 -8.68
C ARG A 7 35.86 -10.94 -7.33
N ASN A 8 34.69 -11.37 -6.86
CA ASN A 8 34.48 -12.05 -5.59
C ASN A 8 34.32 -13.58 -5.75
N ASP A 9 34.62 -14.15 -6.93
CA ASP A 9 34.34 -15.55 -7.29
C ASP A 9 32.88 -15.99 -7.07
N GLU A 10 31.93 -15.04 -7.10
CA GLU A 10 30.51 -15.31 -7.00
C GLU A 10 29.95 -15.79 -8.35
N ARG A 11 29.03 -16.75 -8.30
CA ARG A 11 28.36 -17.24 -9.51
C ARG A 11 27.70 -16.09 -10.29
N PRO A 12 27.82 -16.09 -11.63
CA PRO A 12 27.16 -15.11 -12.47
C PRO A 12 25.65 -15.23 -12.31
N ILE A 13 24.96 -14.10 -12.38
CA ILE A 13 23.49 -14.08 -12.39
C ILE A 13 23.03 -14.52 -13.77
N THR A 14 22.18 -15.54 -13.82
CA THR A 14 21.75 -16.17 -15.07
C THR A 14 20.29 -15.92 -15.39
N THR A 15 19.49 -15.55 -14.39
CA THR A 15 18.05 -15.27 -14.56
C THR A 15 17.67 -13.87 -14.13
N TRP A 16 16.55 -13.38 -14.66
CA TRP A 16 15.95 -12.12 -14.23
C TRP A 16 15.46 -12.17 -12.76
N GLU A 17 14.99 -13.33 -12.31
CA GLU A 17 14.53 -13.53 -10.94
C GLU A 17 15.67 -13.40 -9.92
N GLU A 18 16.82 -14.01 -10.20
CA GLU A 18 18.04 -13.85 -9.41
C GLU A 18 18.49 -12.39 -9.36
N MET A 19 18.49 -11.70 -10.50
CA MET A 19 18.79 -10.26 -10.60
C MET A 19 17.87 -9.45 -9.70
N ARG A 20 16.55 -9.67 -9.80
CA ARG A 20 15.53 -8.95 -9.02
C ARG A 20 15.69 -9.20 -7.52
N ALA A 21 15.96 -10.45 -7.10
CA ALA A 21 16.16 -10.81 -5.70
C ALA A 21 17.39 -10.10 -5.10
N ILE A 22 18.51 -10.10 -5.83
CA ILE A 22 19.75 -9.43 -5.39
C ILE A 22 19.55 -7.92 -5.31
N MET A 23 18.92 -7.32 -6.32
CA MET A 23 18.62 -5.88 -6.31
C MET A 23 17.71 -5.50 -5.16
N ARG A 24 16.64 -6.26 -4.91
CA ARG A 24 15.76 -6.05 -3.75
C ARG A 24 16.54 -6.11 -2.44
N ARG A 25 17.33 -7.16 -2.22
CA ARG A 25 18.14 -7.30 -0.99
C ARG A 25 19.15 -6.17 -0.80
N ARG A 26 19.70 -5.60 -1.88
CA ARG A 26 20.73 -4.54 -1.80
C ARG A 26 20.15 -3.14 -1.62
N PHE A 27 18.97 -2.87 -2.19
CA PHE A 27 18.44 -1.51 -2.29
C PHE A 27 17.12 -1.28 -1.54
N VAL A 28 16.41 -2.34 -1.15
CA VAL A 28 15.18 -2.22 -0.37
C VAL A 28 15.52 -2.43 1.11
N PRO A 29 15.31 -1.43 1.97
CA PRO A 29 15.48 -1.59 3.42
C PRO A 29 14.62 -2.74 3.96
N SER A 30 15.13 -3.45 4.96
CA SER A 30 14.40 -4.57 5.58
C SER A 30 13.05 -4.16 6.18
N TYR A 31 12.89 -2.88 6.53
CA TYR A 31 11.66 -2.32 7.09
C TYR A 31 10.72 -1.71 6.05
N TYR A 32 11.06 -1.70 4.76
CA TYR A 32 10.29 -1.02 3.70
C TYR A 32 8.83 -1.49 3.64
N HIS A 33 8.61 -2.82 3.61
CA HIS A 33 7.26 -3.37 3.59
C HIS A 33 6.48 -2.97 4.85
N ARG A 34 7.10 -3.05 6.02
CA ARG A 34 6.48 -2.62 7.28
C ARG A 34 6.12 -1.14 7.27
N GLU A 35 6.96 -0.29 6.68
CA GLU A 35 6.69 1.14 6.53
C GLU A 35 5.47 1.40 5.63
N LEU A 36 5.35 0.67 4.51
CA LEU A 36 4.17 0.75 3.66
C LEU A 36 2.89 0.31 4.40
N HIS A 37 2.92 -0.81 5.11
CA HIS A 37 1.78 -1.27 5.92
C HIS A 37 1.42 -0.26 7.01
N ASN A 38 2.42 0.27 7.72
CA ASN A 38 2.20 1.29 8.75
C ASN A 38 1.70 2.62 8.18
N HIS A 39 2.02 2.94 6.93
CA HIS A 39 1.49 4.12 6.26
C HIS A 39 0.01 3.92 5.92
N LEU A 40 -0.33 2.78 5.33
CA LEU A 40 -1.72 2.41 5.04
C LEU A 40 -2.56 2.40 6.33
N GLN A 41 -2.10 1.73 7.39
CA GLN A 41 -2.84 1.60 8.66
C GLN A 41 -3.05 2.94 9.40
N ARG A 42 -2.19 3.93 9.17
CA ARG A 42 -2.28 5.25 9.82
C ARG A 42 -2.87 6.31 8.90
N LEU A 43 -3.39 5.90 7.75
CA LEU A 43 -3.93 6.83 6.78
C LEU A 43 -5.28 7.35 7.27
N THR A 44 -5.36 8.66 7.42
CA THR A 44 -6.59 9.37 7.82
C THR A 44 -6.86 10.52 6.86
N GLN A 45 -8.12 10.93 6.77
CA GLN A 45 -8.57 12.08 5.99
C GLN A 45 -7.91 13.36 6.51
N ASP A 46 -8.01 13.63 7.82
CA ASP A 46 -7.43 14.82 8.46
C ASP A 46 -7.90 16.10 7.74
N SER A 47 -6.97 16.96 7.29
CA SER A 47 -7.30 18.19 6.56
C SER A 47 -7.60 18.00 5.07
N LYS A 48 -7.60 16.76 4.57
CA LYS A 48 -7.82 16.46 3.14
C LYS A 48 -9.31 16.41 2.82
N SER A 49 -9.63 16.68 1.56
CA SER A 49 -10.93 16.30 1.01
C SER A 49 -11.09 14.78 0.98
N VAL A 50 -12.33 14.29 0.95
CA VAL A 50 -12.63 12.85 0.85
C VAL A 50 -12.01 12.24 -0.41
N ASP A 51 -12.05 12.95 -1.54
CA ASP A 51 -11.45 12.52 -2.81
C ASP A 51 -9.91 12.42 -2.76
N GLU A 52 -9.25 13.37 -2.10
CA GLU A 52 -7.79 13.32 -1.89
C GLU A 52 -7.39 12.17 -0.97
N TYR A 53 -8.15 11.96 0.11
CA TYR A 53 -7.94 10.84 1.03
C TYR A 53 -8.14 9.49 0.31
N TYR A 54 -9.22 9.35 -0.46
CA TYR A 54 -9.52 8.16 -1.25
C TYR A 54 -8.37 7.82 -2.22
N LYS A 55 -7.89 8.80 -2.99
CA LYS A 55 -6.76 8.61 -3.91
C LYS A 55 -5.48 8.18 -3.21
N GLU A 56 -5.20 8.74 -2.02
CA GLU A 56 -4.04 8.34 -1.24
C GLU A 56 -4.16 6.90 -0.74
N MET A 57 -5.37 6.49 -0.34
CA MET A 57 -5.66 5.12 0.06
C MET A 57 -5.47 4.15 -1.09
N GLU A 58 -6.01 4.43 -2.28
CA GLU A 58 -5.81 3.60 -3.48
C GLU A 58 -4.31 3.41 -3.78
N ILE A 59 -3.52 4.48 -3.73
CA ILE A 59 -2.08 4.43 -3.95
C ILE A 59 -1.38 3.59 -2.87
N ALA A 60 -1.77 3.72 -1.60
CA ALA A 60 -1.20 2.97 -0.50
C ALA A 60 -1.51 1.47 -0.60
N THR A 61 -2.73 1.10 -0.99
CA THR A 61 -3.15 -0.29 -1.22
C THR A 61 -2.37 -0.92 -2.38
N ILE A 62 -2.23 -0.21 -3.51
CA ILE A 62 -1.42 -0.69 -4.65
C ILE A 62 0.04 -0.91 -4.25
N ARG A 63 0.62 0.00 -3.47
CA ARG A 63 2.03 -0.09 -3.04
C ARG A 63 2.29 -1.21 -2.05
N THR A 64 1.36 -1.46 -1.14
CA THR A 64 1.47 -2.56 -0.17
C THR A 64 1.24 -3.92 -0.82
N ASN A 65 0.57 -3.98 -1.98
CA ASN A 65 0.22 -5.21 -2.70
C ASN A 65 -0.57 -6.16 -1.79
N ILE A 66 -1.45 -5.59 -0.95
CA ILE A 66 -2.40 -6.34 -0.15
C ILE A 66 -3.60 -6.68 -1.02
N ILE A 67 -4.14 -7.88 -0.83
CA ILE A 67 -5.40 -8.30 -1.43
C ILE A 67 -6.39 -8.36 -0.27
N GLU A 68 -7.29 -7.39 -0.22
CA GLU A 68 -8.40 -7.31 0.73
C GLU A 68 -9.70 -7.60 -0.02
N ASP A 69 -10.69 -8.13 0.69
CA ASP A 69 -12.05 -8.10 0.19
C ASP A 69 -12.59 -6.66 0.29
N ASN A 70 -13.69 -6.44 -0.41
CA ASN A 70 -14.26 -5.10 -0.50
C ASN A 70 -14.75 -4.60 0.87
N GLU A 71 -15.32 -5.48 1.71
CA GLU A 71 -15.80 -5.10 3.05
C GLU A 71 -14.66 -4.65 3.97
N ALA A 72 -13.51 -5.33 3.94
CA ALA A 72 -12.30 -4.92 4.67
C ALA A 72 -11.76 -3.57 4.17
N THR A 73 -11.79 -3.36 2.85
CA THR A 73 -11.35 -2.09 2.24
C THR A 73 -12.28 -0.94 2.66
N MET A 74 -13.60 -1.16 2.63
CA MET A 74 -14.61 -0.19 3.07
C MET A 74 -14.50 0.14 4.55
N ALA A 75 -14.32 -0.88 5.41
CA ALA A 75 -14.14 -0.69 6.85
C ALA A 75 -12.89 0.15 7.16
N HIS A 76 -11.81 -0.05 6.42
CA HIS A 76 -10.60 0.76 6.58
C HIS A 76 -10.80 2.20 6.11
N PHE A 77 -11.50 2.41 5.00
CA PHE A 77 -11.85 3.75 4.53
C PHE A 77 -12.70 4.51 5.55
N LEU A 78 -13.76 3.86 6.09
CA LEU A 78 -14.60 4.44 7.15
C LEU A 78 -13.79 4.85 8.38
N HIS A 79 -12.84 4.00 8.79
CA HIS A 79 -12.04 4.24 9.98
C HIS A 79 -11.10 5.45 9.84
N GLY A 80 -10.66 5.75 8.61
CA GLY A 80 -9.79 6.90 8.36
C GLY A 80 -10.54 8.20 8.04
N LEU A 81 -11.85 8.16 7.81
CA LEU A 81 -12.66 9.36 7.59
C LEU A 81 -12.77 10.21 8.86
N ASN A 82 -13.03 11.51 8.66
CA ASN A 82 -13.36 12.40 9.77
C ASN A 82 -14.73 12.03 10.35
N GLN A 83 -14.86 12.10 11.69
CA GLN A 83 -16.04 11.60 12.42
C GLN A 83 -17.36 12.18 11.91
N ASP A 84 -17.39 13.47 11.57
CA ASP A 84 -18.58 14.15 11.06
C ASP A 84 -19.08 13.58 9.73
N ILE A 85 -18.18 13.00 8.94
CA ILE A 85 -18.51 12.31 7.68
C ILE A 85 -18.87 10.86 7.98
N THR A 86 -18.09 10.16 8.81
CA THR A 86 -18.35 8.77 9.21
C THR A 86 -19.77 8.60 9.74
N ASP A 87 -20.23 9.51 10.62
CA ASP A 87 -21.58 9.48 11.19
C ASP A 87 -22.69 9.50 10.12
N VAL A 88 -22.46 10.16 8.98
CA VAL A 88 -23.43 10.25 7.88
C VAL A 88 -23.38 9.03 6.97
N VAL A 89 -22.16 8.55 6.66
CA VAL A 89 -21.94 7.39 5.79
C VAL A 89 -22.45 6.12 6.48
N GLU A 90 -22.21 5.92 7.78
CA GLU A 90 -22.67 4.72 8.50
C GLU A 90 -24.19 4.53 8.55
N MET A 91 -24.97 5.59 8.28
CA MET A 91 -26.43 5.50 8.21
C MET A 91 -26.96 4.86 6.92
N HIS A 92 -26.10 4.62 5.94
CA HIS A 92 -26.47 4.09 4.62
C HIS A 92 -25.79 2.75 4.36
N HIS A 93 -26.45 1.90 3.59
CA HIS A 93 -25.88 0.63 3.15
C HIS A 93 -25.15 0.83 1.81
N TYR A 94 -23.89 0.45 1.76
CA TYR A 94 -23.06 0.47 0.57
C TYR A 94 -22.60 -0.95 0.23
N VAL A 95 -22.50 -1.24 -1.06
CA VAL A 95 -22.00 -2.52 -1.57
C VAL A 95 -20.57 -2.36 -2.03
N GLU A 96 -20.18 -1.19 -2.54
CA GLU A 96 -18.84 -0.91 -3.07
C GLU A 96 -18.28 0.39 -2.49
N LEU A 97 -16.95 0.47 -2.40
CA LEU A 97 -16.25 1.65 -1.85
C LEU A 97 -16.52 2.91 -2.67
N GLU A 98 -16.65 2.80 -3.99
CA GLU A 98 -16.94 3.92 -4.89
C GLU A 98 -18.29 4.58 -4.58
N GLU A 99 -19.26 3.84 -4.03
CA GLU A 99 -20.57 4.37 -3.62
C GLU A 99 -20.48 5.23 -2.36
N MET A 100 -19.41 5.10 -1.57
CA MET A 100 -19.19 5.90 -0.36
C MET A 100 -18.53 7.25 -0.67
N VAL A 101 -17.90 7.37 -1.84
CA VAL A 101 -17.15 8.55 -2.28
C VAL A 101 -18.02 9.49 -3.14
N HIS A 102 -19.06 8.96 -3.79
CA HIS A 102 -19.89 9.65 -4.79
C HIS A 102 -21.38 9.70 -4.42
#